data_AF-A0A1B8HV20-F1
#
_entry.id   AF-A0A1B8HV20-F1
#
_cell.length_a   1.000
_cell.length_b   1.000
_cell.length_c   1.000
_cell.angle_alpha   90.00
_cell.angle_beta   90.00
_cell.angle_gamma   90.00
#
_symmetry.space_group_name_H-M   'P 1'
#
loop_
_entity.id
_entity.type
_entity.pdbx_description
1 polymer ?
#
loop_
_entity_poly.entity_id
_entity_poly.type
_entity_poly.pdbx_seq_one_letter_code
_entity_poly.pdbx_strand_id
1 'polypeptide(L)'
;MNGKKKEDSDKIIQTDKDIISQNEQIKIAENDVKKAEDEFSQVKTAVKFTADFYKEIFKVYGEKAEQLAKALAEQAKGKKIRNADDALKAYEKHKANINKKINSQDRKAIAAALESIKLADIAKNFKQFSRGMGILGHTINAFDWVSELIKAVKTDNWRPFFVKTEVIAAGNAATIVVAFVFSILLGNPVGLLGYGLIMAGAGALINDELVENANQFWGI
;
A
#
# COMPACT_ATOMS: atom_id res chain seq x y z
N MET A 1 -15.85 -72.01 -14.93
CA MET A 1 -14.64 -71.47 -14.26
C MET A 1 -14.10 -70.17 -14.87
N ASN A 2 -14.42 -69.78 -16.11
CA ASN A 2 -13.86 -68.58 -16.76
C ASN A 2 -14.50 -67.22 -16.37
N GLY A 3 -15.78 -67.18 -15.96
CA GLY A 3 -16.46 -65.92 -15.64
C GLY A 3 -15.92 -65.22 -14.39
N LYS A 4 -15.66 -65.98 -13.32
CA LYS A 4 -15.20 -65.46 -12.02
C LYS A 4 -13.79 -64.84 -12.10
N LYS A 5 -12.87 -65.47 -12.83
CA LYS A 5 -11.51 -64.93 -13.05
C LYS A 5 -11.52 -63.60 -13.82
N LYS A 6 -12.44 -63.42 -14.77
CA LYS A 6 -12.58 -62.17 -15.52
C LYS A 6 -13.14 -61.06 -14.64
N GLU A 7 -14.17 -61.36 -13.86
CA GLU A 7 -14.76 -60.41 -12.90
C GLU A 7 -13.76 -59.96 -11.82
N ASP A 8 -12.93 -60.89 -11.32
CA ASP A 8 -11.85 -60.57 -10.37
C ASP A 8 -10.77 -59.68 -11.02
N SER A 9 -10.42 -59.93 -12.29
CA SER A 9 -9.47 -59.09 -13.04
C SER A 9 -10.00 -57.68 -13.30
N ASP A 10 -11.29 -57.55 -13.64
CA ASP A 10 -11.91 -56.25 -13.90
C ASP A 10 -12.00 -55.41 -12.61
N LYS A 11 -12.25 -56.03 -11.45
CA LYS A 11 -12.23 -55.38 -10.13
C LYS A 11 -10.84 -54.85 -9.75
N ILE A 12 -9.79 -55.61 -10.03
CA ILE A 12 -8.40 -55.18 -9.79
C ILE A 12 -8.08 -53.96 -10.65
N ILE A 13 -8.40 -54.00 -11.96
CA ILE A 13 -8.15 -52.88 -12.87
C ILE A 13 -8.91 -51.62 -12.43
N GLN A 14 -10.15 -51.76 -11.96
CA GLN A 14 -10.92 -50.62 -11.46
C GLN A 14 -10.30 -50.05 -10.18
N THR A 15 -9.87 -50.91 -9.27
CA THR A 15 -9.20 -50.51 -8.03
C THR A 15 -7.89 -49.75 -8.31
N ASP A 16 -7.09 -50.23 -9.28
CA ASP A 16 -5.86 -49.55 -9.69
C ASP A 16 -6.14 -48.16 -10.27
N LYS A 17 -7.19 -48.02 -11.08
CA LYS A 17 -7.62 -46.71 -11.61
C LYS A 17 -8.06 -45.77 -10.49
N ASP A 18 -8.80 -46.27 -9.51
CA ASP A 18 -9.28 -45.47 -8.39
C ASP A 18 -8.11 -45.01 -7.51
N ILE A 19 -7.11 -45.87 -7.27
CA ILE A 19 -5.87 -45.52 -6.54
C ILE A 19 -5.09 -44.44 -7.29
N ILE A 20 -4.92 -44.56 -8.61
CA ILE A 20 -4.22 -43.54 -9.42
C ILE A 20 -4.94 -42.20 -9.32
N SER A 21 -6.27 -42.19 -9.48
CA SER A 21 -7.09 -40.98 -9.35
C SER A 21 -6.99 -40.37 -7.94
N GLN A 22 -7.00 -41.19 -6.89
CA GLN A 22 -6.85 -40.70 -5.51
C GLN A 22 -5.46 -40.10 -5.28
N ASN A 23 -4.40 -40.72 -5.79
CA ASN A 23 -3.03 -40.20 -5.68
C ASN A 23 -2.87 -38.85 -6.41
N GLU A 24 -3.51 -38.68 -7.57
CA GLU A 24 -3.54 -37.38 -8.26
C GLU A 24 -4.27 -36.30 -7.45
N GLN A 25 -5.42 -36.63 -6.86
CA GLN A 25 -6.16 -35.71 -6.00
C GLN A 25 -5.38 -35.34 -4.74
N ILE A 26 -4.71 -36.30 -4.09
CA ILE A 26 -3.83 -36.05 -2.94
C ILE A 26 -2.71 -35.08 -3.34
N LYS A 27 -2.06 -35.31 -4.49
CA LYS A 27 -0.99 -34.43 -4.97
C LYS A 27 -1.48 -33.01 -5.27
N ILE A 28 -2.69 -32.85 -5.80
CA ILE A 28 -3.30 -31.52 -6.01
C ILE A 28 -3.56 -30.86 -4.64
N ALA A 29 -4.17 -31.57 -3.71
CA ALA A 29 -4.45 -31.06 -2.36
C ALA A 29 -3.16 -30.67 -1.61
N GLU A 30 -2.10 -31.47 -1.70
CA GLU A 30 -0.78 -31.16 -1.12
C GLU A 30 -0.18 -29.88 -1.71
N ASN A 31 -0.28 -29.69 -3.04
CA ASN A 31 0.18 -28.47 -3.70
C ASN A 31 -0.64 -27.24 -3.29
N ASP A 32 -1.96 -27.39 -3.16
CA ASP A 32 -2.84 -26.31 -2.72
C ASP A 32 -2.56 -25.91 -1.27
N VAL A 33 -2.35 -26.89 -0.38
CA VAL A 33 -1.93 -26.65 1.02
C VAL A 33 -0.60 -25.91 1.04
N LYS A 34 0.40 -26.38 0.30
CA LYS A 34 1.72 -25.72 0.24
C LYS A 34 1.63 -24.29 -0.26
N LYS A 35 0.82 -24.05 -1.30
CA LYS A 35 0.57 -22.70 -1.81
C LYS A 35 -0.10 -21.80 -0.77
N ALA A 36 -1.09 -22.32 -0.03
CA ALA A 36 -1.76 -21.59 1.03
C ALA A 36 -0.81 -21.26 2.19
N GLU A 37 0.07 -22.18 2.58
CA GLU A 37 1.12 -21.96 3.59
C GLU A 37 2.11 -20.87 3.15
N ASP A 38 2.57 -20.93 1.89
CA ASP A 38 3.47 -19.94 1.31
C ASP A 38 2.82 -18.55 1.25
N GLU A 39 1.55 -18.47 0.84
CA GLU A 39 0.78 -17.22 0.82
C GLU A 39 0.59 -16.64 2.23
N PHE A 40 0.21 -17.49 3.20
CA PHE A 40 0.05 -17.09 4.60
C PHE A 40 1.37 -16.56 5.19
N SER A 41 2.48 -17.24 4.94
CA SER A 41 3.82 -16.83 5.36
C SER A 41 4.22 -15.47 4.77
N GLN A 42 3.93 -15.26 3.48
CA GLN A 42 4.18 -13.98 2.80
C GLN A 42 3.33 -12.83 3.37
N VAL A 43 2.06 -13.08 3.70
CA VAL A 43 1.19 -12.11 4.35
C VAL A 43 1.70 -11.77 5.75
N LYS A 44 2.06 -12.77 6.56
CA LYS A 44 2.63 -12.56 7.90
C LYS A 44 3.90 -11.70 7.85
N THR A 45 4.78 -11.96 6.89
CA THR A 45 5.99 -11.17 6.65
C THR A 45 5.66 -9.72 6.29
N ALA A 46 4.68 -9.51 5.41
CA ALA A 46 4.25 -8.18 4.99
C ALA A 46 3.56 -7.37 6.11
N VAL A 47 2.80 -8.04 6.98
CA VAL A 47 2.21 -7.43 8.18
C VAL A 47 3.32 -7.01 9.15
N LYS A 48 4.31 -7.87 9.41
CA LYS A 48 5.48 -7.54 10.23
C LYS A 48 6.24 -6.35 9.63
N PHE A 49 6.46 -6.34 8.32
CA PHE A 49 7.10 -5.23 7.61
C PHE A 49 6.38 -3.90 7.83
N THR A 50 5.05 -3.90 7.79
CA THR A 50 4.24 -2.69 8.08
C THR A 50 4.37 -2.27 9.56
N ALA A 51 4.41 -3.21 10.49
CA ALA A 51 4.64 -2.91 11.90
C ALA A 51 6.05 -2.35 12.17
N ASP A 52 7.07 -2.89 11.49
CA ASP A 52 8.44 -2.40 11.61
C ASP A 52 8.62 -1.01 10.96
N PHE A 53 7.86 -0.69 9.90
CA PHE A 53 7.77 0.68 9.37
C PHE A 53 7.31 1.68 10.44
N TYR A 54 6.25 1.37 11.21
CA TYR A 54 5.81 2.28 12.27
C TYR A 54 6.87 2.51 13.35
N LYS A 55 7.61 1.46 13.73
CA LYS A 55 8.74 1.58 14.67
C LYS A 55 9.85 2.47 14.11
N GLU A 56 10.14 2.36 12.82
CA GLU A 56 11.14 3.22 12.18
C GLU A 56 10.68 4.68 12.14
N ILE A 57 9.40 4.93 11.81
CA ILE A 57 8.83 6.28 11.88
C ILE A 57 8.90 6.84 13.30
N PHE A 58 8.59 6.05 14.33
CA PHE A 58 8.75 6.45 15.73
C PHE A 58 10.20 6.84 16.03
N LYS A 59 11.15 6.01 15.63
CA LYS A 59 12.58 6.23 15.88
C LYS A 59 13.10 7.50 15.20
N VAL A 60 12.67 7.77 13.96
CA VAL A 60 13.18 8.88 13.15
C VAL A 60 12.45 10.20 13.43
N TYR A 61 11.14 10.15 13.60
CA TYR A 61 10.27 11.34 13.65
C TYR A 61 9.47 11.47 14.96
N GLY A 62 9.53 10.48 15.85
CA GLY A 62 8.87 10.49 17.14
C GLY A 62 7.42 9.98 17.13
N GLU A 63 6.80 9.98 18.32
CA GLU A 63 5.49 9.41 18.58
C GLU A 63 4.36 9.99 17.72
N LYS A 64 4.31 11.31 17.56
CA LYS A 64 3.26 11.97 16.76
C LYS A 64 3.29 11.53 15.29
N ALA A 65 4.49 11.30 14.74
CA ALA A 65 4.63 10.81 13.38
C ALA A 65 4.10 9.38 13.26
N GLU A 66 4.47 8.50 14.19
CA GLU A 66 3.99 7.11 14.22
C GLU A 66 2.46 7.06 14.32
N GLN A 67 1.87 7.86 15.20
CA GLN A 67 0.42 7.97 15.37
C GLN A 67 -0.25 8.46 14.08
N LEU A 68 0.30 9.48 13.41
CA LEU A 68 -0.22 9.96 12.13
C LEU A 68 -0.16 8.89 11.03
N ALA A 69 0.92 8.10 10.97
CA ALA A 69 1.02 6.98 10.04
C ALA A 69 -0.05 5.91 10.31
N LYS A 70 -0.19 5.48 11.57
CA LYS A 70 -1.21 4.51 11.97
C LYS A 70 -2.62 5.01 11.66
N ALA A 71 -2.93 6.26 12.01
CA ALA A 71 -4.22 6.87 11.71
C ALA A 71 -4.52 6.88 10.21
N LEU A 72 -3.54 7.24 9.37
CA LEU A 72 -3.71 7.20 7.91
C LEU A 72 -4.08 5.79 7.42
N ALA A 73 -3.38 4.75 7.88
CA ALA A 73 -3.65 3.38 7.48
C ALA A 73 -4.99 2.85 8.01
N GLU A 74 -5.30 3.11 9.28
CA GLU A 74 -6.55 2.68 9.91
C GLU A 74 -7.76 3.32 9.26
N GLN A 75 -7.70 4.63 9.01
CA GLN A 75 -8.80 5.36 8.39
C GLN A 75 -8.96 5.04 6.90
N ALA A 76 -7.92 4.55 6.23
CA ALA A 76 -8.01 4.07 4.85
C ALA A 76 -8.71 2.71 4.73
N LYS A 77 -8.69 1.89 5.78
CA LYS A 77 -9.19 0.52 5.73
C LYS A 77 -10.67 0.47 5.37
N GLY A 78 -10.99 -0.21 4.28
CA GLY A 78 -12.36 -0.36 3.78
C GLY A 78 -12.97 0.91 3.17
N LYS A 79 -12.23 2.01 3.11
CA LYS A 79 -12.70 3.27 2.49
C LYS A 79 -12.26 3.38 1.04
N LYS A 80 -13.01 4.18 0.30
CA LYS A 80 -12.60 4.69 -1.00
C LYS A 80 -11.96 6.07 -0.85
N ILE A 81 -11.06 6.42 -1.76
CA ILE A 81 -10.59 7.79 -1.91
C ILE A 81 -11.74 8.71 -2.31
N ARG A 82 -11.64 9.96 -1.89
CA ARG A 82 -12.47 11.07 -2.37
C ARG A 82 -12.16 11.35 -3.84
N ASN A 83 -13.08 12.05 -4.49
CA ASN A 83 -12.78 12.61 -5.80
C ASN A 83 -11.77 13.77 -5.69
N ALA A 84 -11.16 14.16 -6.81
CA ALA A 84 -10.08 15.13 -6.85
C ALA A 84 -10.53 16.53 -6.42
N ASP A 85 -11.77 16.92 -6.69
CA ASP A 85 -12.28 18.24 -6.31
C ASP A 85 -12.55 18.30 -4.80
N ASP A 86 -13.09 17.24 -4.19
CA ASP A 86 -13.28 17.11 -2.74
C ASP A 86 -11.94 17.01 -2.00
N ALA A 87 -10.97 16.27 -2.56
CA ALA A 87 -9.61 16.20 -2.02
C ALA A 87 -8.92 17.57 -2.09
N LEU A 88 -9.07 18.29 -3.21
CA LEU A 88 -8.54 19.64 -3.36
C LEU A 88 -9.15 20.59 -2.34
N LYS A 89 -10.48 20.55 -2.17
CA LYS A 89 -11.19 21.35 -1.18
C LYS A 89 -10.70 21.08 0.24
N ALA A 90 -10.49 19.81 0.59
CA ALA A 90 -9.94 19.41 1.88
C ALA A 90 -8.54 19.98 2.10
N TYR A 91 -7.65 19.85 1.11
CA TYR A 91 -6.29 20.38 1.21
C TYR A 91 -6.27 21.92 1.29
N GLU A 92 -7.01 22.62 0.43
CA GLU A 92 -7.07 24.08 0.38
C GLU A 92 -7.59 24.70 1.69
N LYS A 93 -8.53 24.04 2.38
CA LYS A 93 -9.00 24.44 3.71
C LYS A 93 -7.86 24.59 4.72
N HIS A 94 -6.81 23.76 4.60
CA HIS A 94 -5.68 23.71 5.52
C HIS A 94 -4.39 24.33 4.95
N LYS A 95 -4.38 24.68 3.66
CA LYS A 95 -3.20 25.18 2.93
C LYS A 95 -2.54 26.38 3.58
N ALA A 96 -3.33 27.31 4.12
CA ALA A 96 -2.78 28.48 4.82
C ALA A 96 -1.92 28.08 6.04
N ASN A 97 -2.31 27.04 6.78
CA ASN A 97 -1.53 26.55 7.92
C ASN A 97 -0.29 25.79 7.48
N ILE A 98 -0.41 24.96 6.44
CA ILE A 98 0.72 24.25 5.81
C ILE A 98 1.79 25.26 5.34
N ASN A 99 1.36 26.31 4.63
CA ASN A 99 2.26 27.33 4.07
C ASN A 99 2.91 28.23 5.12
N LYS A 100 2.41 28.27 6.37
CA LYS A 100 3.13 28.92 7.48
C LYS A 100 4.37 28.14 7.92
N LYS A 101 4.37 26.81 7.76
CA LYS A 101 5.49 25.94 8.18
C LYS A 101 6.44 25.61 7.06
N ILE A 102 5.96 25.58 5.83
CA ILE A 102 6.71 25.11 4.67
C ILE A 102 6.81 26.22 3.64
N ASN A 103 7.99 26.83 3.56
CA ASN A 103 8.26 27.88 2.59
C ASN A 103 8.70 27.29 1.22
N SER A 104 8.96 28.17 0.25
CA SER A 104 9.37 27.74 -1.09
C SER A 104 10.71 27.01 -1.16
N GLN A 105 11.65 27.30 -0.25
CA GLN A 105 12.94 26.62 -0.16
C GLN A 105 12.77 25.21 0.42
N ASP A 106 11.96 25.06 1.47
CA ASP A 106 11.62 23.76 2.04
C ASP A 106 10.96 22.86 0.98
N ARG A 107 10.02 23.40 0.20
CA ARG A 107 9.37 22.67 -0.91
C ARG A 107 10.36 22.19 -1.96
N LYS A 108 11.33 23.03 -2.34
CA LYS A 108 12.39 22.63 -3.28
C LYS A 108 13.26 21.53 -2.69
N ALA A 109 13.61 21.62 -1.41
CA ALA A 109 14.41 20.60 -0.74
C ALA A 109 13.67 19.26 -0.63
N ILE A 110 12.39 19.27 -0.25
CA ILE A 110 11.55 18.06 -0.20
C ILE A 110 11.41 17.46 -1.60
N ALA A 111 11.15 18.29 -2.62
CA ALA A 111 11.06 17.82 -4.01
C ALA A 111 12.36 17.17 -4.48
N ALA A 112 13.52 17.79 -4.21
CA ALA A 112 14.82 17.21 -4.55
C ALA A 112 15.09 15.89 -3.80
N ALA A 113 14.68 15.80 -2.53
CA ALA A 113 14.77 14.55 -1.77
C ALA A 113 13.92 13.45 -2.42
N LEU A 114 12.69 13.76 -2.83
CA LEU A 114 11.80 12.83 -3.54
C LEU A 114 12.36 12.41 -4.91
N GLU A 115 12.95 13.34 -5.66
CA GLU A 115 13.61 13.08 -6.95
C GLU A 115 14.80 12.11 -6.80
N SER A 116 15.44 12.05 -5.62
CA SER A 116 16.57 11.14 -5.35
C SER A 116 16.17 9.69 -5.07
N ILE A 117 14.87 9.43 -4.81
CA ILE A 117 14.39 8.10 -4.42
C ILE A 117 14.38 7.17 -5.64
N LYS A 118 14.95 5.97 -5.47
CA LYS A 118 14.92 4.95 -6.52
C LYS A 118 13.51 4.38 -6.65
N LEU A 119 12.91 4.51 -7.83
CA LEU A 119 11.58 3.96 -8.13
C LEU A 119 11.48 2.45 -7.89
N ALA A 120 12.57 1.72 -8.08
CA ALA A 120 12.63 0.28 -7.80
C ALA A 120 12.41 -0.02 -6.30
N ASP A 121 12.91 0.82 -5.41
CA ASP A 121 12.72 0.68 -3.97
C ASP A 121 11.27 1.02 -3.59
N ILE A 122 10.69 2.05 -4.19
CA ILE A 122 9.26 2.37 -4.04
C ILE A 122 8.40 1.18 -4.48
N ALA A 123 8.64 0.62 -5.67
CA ALA A 123 7.88 -0.51 -6.18
C ALA A 123 8.01 -1.76 -5.29
N LYS A 124 9.22 -2.06 -4.81
CA LYS A 124 9.48 -3.16 -3.88
C LYS A 124 8.73 -2.98 -2.56
N ASN A 125 8.83 -1.78 -1.97
CA ASN A 125 8.14 -1.45 -0.72
C ASN A 125 6.62 -1.47 -0.90
N PHE A 126 6.12 -0.96 -2.02
CA PHE A 126 4.70 -0.93 -2.35
C PHE A 126 4.11 -2.33 -2.39
N LYS A 127 4.82 -3.29 -2.98
CA LYS A 127 4.39 -4.70 -3.00
C LYS A 127 4.25 -5.27 -1.58
N GLN A 128 5.19 -4.97 -0.68
CA GLN A 128 5.14 -5.42 0.71
C GLN A 128 4.00 -4.75 1.47
N PHE A 129 3.89 -3.42 1.42
CA PHE A 129 2.81 -2.69 2.07
C PHE A 129 1.43 -3.08 1.54
N SER A 130 1.28 -3.23 0.22
CA SER A 130 0.04 -3.68 -0.41
C SER A 130 -0.40 -5.03 0.14
N ARG A 131 0.52 -6.00 0.18
CA ARG A 131 0.23 -7.32 0.75
C ARG A 131 -0.11 -7.25 2.23
N GLY A 132 0.62 -6.45 3.01
CA GLY A 132 0.36 -6.26 4.44
C GLY A 132 -1.01 -5.62 4.72
N MET A 133 -1.52 -4.82 3.78
CA MET A 133 -2.84 -4.18 3.83
C MET A 133 -3.95 -4.98 3.12
N GLY A 134 -3.67 -6.18 2.61
CA GLY A 134 -4.66 -7.03 1.95
C GLY A 134 -5.02 -6.61 0.52
N ILE A 135 -4.19 -5.78 -0.12
CA ILE A 135 -4.34 -5.36 -1.51
C ILE A 135 -3.76 -6.45 -2.42
N LEU A 136 -4.59 -7.06 -3.28
CA LEU A 136 -4.21 -8.17 -4.15
C LEU A 136 -4.27 -7.77 -5.64
N GLY A 137 -3.31 -8.24 -6.45
CA GLY A 137 -3.41 -8.20 -7.92
C GLY A 137 -3.20 -6.85 -8.60
N HIS A 138 -2.76 -5.80 -7.89
CA HIS A 138 -2.60 -4.48 -8.50
C HIS A 138 -1.22 -4.29 -9.15
N THR A 139 -1.24 -3.92 -10.43
CA THR A 139 -0.09 -3.37 -11.14
C THR A 139 -0.37 -1.90 -11.39
N ILE A 140 0.53 -1.01 -10.95
CA ILE A 140 0.33 0.43 -11.06
C ILE A 140 1.63 1.05 -11.58
N ASN A 141 1.51 2.04 -12.48
CA ASN A 141 2.62 2.87 -12.89
C ASN A 141 2.99 3.87 -11.77
N ALA A 142 3.86 3.44 -10.86
CA ALA A 142 4.34 4.26 -9.75
C ALA A 142 5.10 5.51 -10.21
N PHE A 143 5.72 5.48 -11.39
CA PHE A 143 6.53 6.59 -11.91
C PHE A 143 5.71 7.86 -12.09
N ASP A 144 4.60 7.76 -12.83
CA ASP A 144 3.77 8.94 -13.10
C ASP A 144 3.19 9.52 -11.81
N TRP A 145 2.79 8.67 -10.87
CA TRP A 145 2.23 9.12 -9.59
C TRP A 145 3.26 9.86 -8.74
N VAL A 146 4.46 9.31 -8.61
CA VAL A 146 5.59 9.95 -7.91
C VAL A 146 5.95 11.27 -8.58
N SER A 147 5.94 11.34 -9.92
CA SER A 147 6.20 12.58 -10.66
C SER A 147 5.18 13.68 -10.33
N GLU A 148 3.89 13.36 -10.31
CA GLU A 148 2.85 14.33 -9.94
C GLU A 148 2.93 14.74 -8.46
N LEU A 149 3.31 13.82 -7.56
CA LEU A 149 3.58 14.16 -6.16
C LEU A 149 4.73 15.17 -6.04
N ILE A 150 5.85 14.92 -6.73
CA ILE A 150 7.01 15.82 -6.74
C ILE A 150 6.59 17.22 -7.23
N LYS A 151 5.81 17.29 -8.32
CA LYS A 151 5.29 18.55 -8.85
C LYS A 151 4.38 19.24 -7.84
N ALA A 152 3.47 18.51 -7.19
CA ALA A 152 2.56 19.05 -6.18
C ALA A 152 3.34 19.65 -4.99
N VAL A 153 4.33 18.93 -4.46
CA VAL A 153 5.21 19.42 -3.39
C VAL A 153 5.94 20.69 -3.82
N LYS A 154 6.59 20.65 -5.00
CA LYS A 154 7.44 21.73 -5.52
C LYS A 154 6.68 23.01 -5.84
N THR A 155 5.48 22.88 -6.40
CA THR A 155 4.68 24.00 -6.93
C THR A 155 3.49 24.41 -6.06
N ASP A 156 3.17 23.60 -5.04
CA ASP A 156 1.95 23.72 -4.23
C ASP A 156 0.64 23.66 -5.05
N ASN A 157 0.70 23.04 -6.24
CA ASN A 157 -0.45 22.72 -7.07
C ASN A 157 -0.78 21.23 -6.95
N TRP A 158 -1.73 20.90 -6.09
CA TRP A 158 -2.09 19.52 -5.74
C TRP A 158 -3.14 18.88 -6.64
N ARG A 159 -3.88 19.68 -7.43
CA ARG A 159 -4.96 19.16 -8.25
C ARG A 159 -4.51 18.07 -9.24
N PRO A 160 -3.40 18.21 -9.99
CA PRO A 160 -2.92 17.15 -10.89
C PRO A 160 -2.62 15.84 -10.16
N PHE A 161 -2.02 15.91 -8.98
CA PHE A 161 -1.74 14.75 -8.15
C PHE A 161 -3.02 14.04 -7.69
N PHE A 162 -4.05 14.78 -7.27
CA PHE A 162 -5.32 14.19 -6.87
C PHE A 162 -6.03 13.51 -8.04
N VAL A 163 -6.11 14.18 -9.20
CA VAL A 163 -6.65 13.60 -10.44
C VAL A 163 -5.89 12.33 -10.83
N LYS A 164 -4.56 12.34 -10.76
CA LYS A 164 -3.75 11.16 -11.07
C LYS A 164 -4.03 10.02 -10.10
N THR A 165 -4.27 10.33 -8.82
CA THR A 165 -4.57 9.33 -7.80
C THR A 165 -5.91 8.64 -8.06
N GLU A 166 -6.95 9.40 -8.45
CA GLU A 166 -8.24 8.82 -8.88
C GLU A 166 -8.08 7.78 -9.99
N VAL A 167 -7.22 8.06 -10.96
CA VAL A 167 -7.01 7.17 -12.12
C VAL A 167 -6.34 5.85 -11.72
N ILE A 168 -5.39 5.88 -10.78
CA ILE A 168 -4.56 4.70 -10.47
C ILE A 168 -5.04 3.91 -9.26
N ALA A 169 -5.86 4.50 -8.39
CA ALA A 169 -6.42 3.80 -7.25
C ALA A 169 -7.50 2.84 -7.74
N ALA A 170 -7.11 1.63 -8.09
CA ALA A 170 -8.04 0.62 -8.57
C ALA A 170 -9.18 0.37 -7.57
N GLY A 171 -10.42 0.38 -8.07
CA GLY A 171 -11.62 0.31 -7.23
C GLY A 171 -11.77 1.49 -6.25
N ASN A 172 -10.96 2.54 -6.43
CA ASN A 172 -10.80 3.70 -5.57
C ASN A 172 -10.37 3.36 -4.14
N ALA A 173 -9.70 2.23 -3.88
CA ALA A 173 -9.35 1.84 -2.51
C ALA A 173 -8.33 2.80 -1.86
N ALA A 174 -8.66 3.39 -0.71
CA ALA A 174 -7.78 4.33 0.00
C ALA A 174 -6.47 3.69 0.49
N THR A 175 -6.49 2.39 0.80
CA THR A 175 -5.29 1.65 1.22
C THR A 175 -4.19 1.63 0.15
N ILE A 176 -4.54 1.76 -1.13
CA ILE A 176 -3.54 1.87 -2.22
C ILE A 176 -2.73 3.16 -2.07
N VAL A 177 -3.38 4.28 -1.75
CA VAL A 177 -2.70 5.57 -1.51
C VAL A 177 -1.77 5.45 -0.32
N VAL A 178 -2.22 4.83 0.77
CA VAL A 178 -1.39 4.60 1.96
C VAL A 178 -0.17 3.75 1.64
N ALA A 179 -0.33 2.69 0.85
CA ALA A 179 0.78 1.85 0.42
C ALA A 179 1.82 2.64 -0.38
N PHE A 180 1.40 3.52 -1.30
CA PHE A 180 2.32 4.39 -2.02
C PHE A 180 3.07 5.36 -1.11
N VAL A 181 2.34 6.03 -0.22
CA VAL A 181 2.90 7.00 0.73
C VAL A 181 3.93 6.33 1.62
N PHE A 182 3.62 5.17 2.22
CA PHE A 182 4.58 4.46 3.07
C PHE A 182 5.79 3.97 2.29
N SER A 183 5.62 3.61 1.02
CA SER A 183 6.73 3.21 0.15
C SER A 183 7.72 4.34 -0.11
N ILE A 184 7.21 5.57 -0.20
CA ILE A 184 8.03 6.79 -0.32
C ILE A 184 8.67 7.15 1.01
N LEU A 185 7.96 7.00 2.13
CA LEU A 185 8.46 7.44 3.43
C LEU A 185 9.46 6.47 4.06
N LEU A 186 9.40 5.17 3.72
CA LEU A 186 10.28 4.17 4.29
C LEU A 186 11.73 4.35 3.81
N GLY A 187 12.61 4.74 4.74
CA GLY A 187 14.06 4.79 4.52
C GLY A 187 14.54 5.95 3.66
N ASN A 188 13.67 6.90 3.29
CA ASN A 188 14.02 8.03 2.42
C ASN A 188 14.10 9.36 3.21
N PRO A 189 15.08 10.23 2.90
CA PRO A 189 15.39 11.42 3.68
C PRO A 189 14.50 12.62 3.32
N VAL A 190 13.18 12.50 3.46
CA VAL A 190 12.24 13.60 3.18
C VAL A 190 12.15 14.63 4.32
N GLY A 191 12.66 14.29 5.51
CA GLY A 191 12.64 15.14 6.70
C GLY A 191 11.24 15.32 7.31
N LEU A 192 11.18 15.96 8.48
CA LEU A 192 9.93 16.11 9.24
C LEU A 192 8.87 16.96 8.50
N LEU A 193 9.31 18.03 7.81
CA LEU A 193 8.41 18.87 7.00
C LEU A 193 7.88 18.11 5.78
N GLY A 194 8.74 17.37 5.07
CA GLY A 194 8.33 16.55 3.94
C GLY A 194 7.37 15.44 4.34
N TYR A 195 7.67 14.76 5.45
CA TYR A 195 6.79 13.74 6.04
C TYR A 195 5.37 14.29 6.24
N GLY A 196 5.23 15.38 7.00
CA GLY A 196 3.91 15.96 7.27
C GLY A 196 3.19 16.42 5.99
N LEU A 197 3.91 16.94 5.00
CA LEU A 197 3.32 17.48 3.76
C LEU A 197 2.76 16.35 2.90
N ILE A 198 3.52 15.26 2.78
CA ILE A 198 3.09 14.07 2.05
C ILE A 198 1.89 13.44 2.77
N MET A 199 1.93 13.35 4.11
CA MET A 199 0.82 12.82 4.92
C MET A 199 -0.44 13.70 4.81
N ALA A 200 -0.31 15.02 4.78
CA ALA A 200 -1.44 15.95 4.59
C ALA A 200 -2.06 15.81 3.19
N GLY A 201 -1.22 15.76 2.14
CA GLY A 201 -1.68 15.55 0.77
C GLY A 201 -2.39 14.20 0.59
N ALA A 202 -1.85 13.13 1.18
CA ALA A 202 -2.48 11.82 1.19
C ALA A 202 -3.76 11.79 2.03
N GLY A 203 -3.76 12.45 3.18
CA GLY A 203 -4.91 12.57 4.07
C GLY A 203 -6.10 13.21 3.37
N ALA A 204 -5.86 14.25 2.56
CA ALA A 204 -6.90 14.95 1.80
C ALA A 204 -7.66 14.04 0.82
N LEU A 205 -7.00 13.02 0.27
CA LEU A 205 -7.63 12.00 -0.58
C LEU A 205 -8.54 11.04 0.19
N ILE A 206 -8.48 11.02 1.52
CA ILE A 206 -9.22 10.09 2.36
C ILE A 206 -10.28 10.85 3.17
N ASN A 207 -9.87 11.82 4.00
CA ASN A 207 -10.77 12.69 4.75
C ASN A 207 -10.09 13.95 5.33
N ASP A 208 -10.90 14.89 5.82
CA ASP A 208 -10.43 16.15 6.40
C ASP A 208 -9.68 15.96 7.72
N GLU A 209 -10.10 14.99 8.54
CA GLU A 209 -9.50 14.69 9.85
C GLU A 209 -8.01 14.36 9.72
N LEU A 210 -7.62 13.62 8.68
CA LEU A 210 -6.22 13.27 8.42
C LEU A 210 -5.37 14.49 8.03
N VAL A 211 -5.96 15.48 7.35
CA VAL A 211 -5.29 16.75 7.04
C VAL A 211 -5.12 17.58 8.32
N GLU A 212 -6.13 17.56 9.20
CA GLU A 212 -6.06 18.20 10.50
C GLU A 212 -5.00 17.56 11.41
N ASN A 213 -4.95 16.23 11.48
CA ASN A 213 -3.94 15.48 12.23
C ASN A 213 -2.52 15.80 11.72
N ALA A 214 -2.33 16.01 10.41
CA ALA A 214 -1.06 16.46 9.85
C ALA A 214 -0.69 17.90 10.27
N ASN A 215 -1.67 18.80 10.42
CA ASN A 215 -1.40 20.14 10.98
C ASN A 215 -1.00 20.08 12.45
N GLN A 216 -1.71 19.28 13.25
CA GLN A 216 -1.42 19.08 14.67
C GLN A 216 -0.03 18.47 14.87
N PHE A 217 0.42 17.62 13.94
CA PHE A 217 1.77 17.10 13.90
C PHE A 217 2.84 18.20 13.83
N TRP A 218 2.62 19.28 13.08
CA TRP A 218 3.48 20.46 13.07
C TRP A 218 3.21 21.46 14.20
N GLY A 219 2.28 21.14 15.10
CA GLY A 219 1.87 21.98 16.22
C GLY A 219 1.02 23.18 15.81
N ILE A 220 0.16 23.02 14.80
CA ILE A 220 -0.84 24.01 14.36
C ILE A 220 -2.24 23.46 14.49
#